data_AF-A0A956S081-F1
#
_entry.id   AF-A0A956S081-F1
#
_cell.length_a   1.000
_cell.length_b   1.000
_cell.length_c   1.000
_cell.angle_alpha   90.00
_cell.angle_beta   90.00
_cell.angle_gamma   90.00
#
_symmetry.space_group_name_H-M   'P 1'
#
loop_
_entity.id
_entity.type
_entity.pdbx_description
1 polymer ?
#
loop_
_entity_poly.entity_id
_entity_poly.type
_entity_poly.pdbx_seq_one_letter_code
_entity_poly.pdbx_strand_id
1 'polypeptide(L)'
;MKTIDQETLMRYLDGEITPSEAARIEAELATSTELQREVALFRALKEDLQQLTFDPRVLAPSVWQRVHARLTRPLGWLLMVVGAVVWVAYGTWMYTRSSIALWEKMATGAVVLGIVLLFATVLYERYRHWQVDPYKDVYR
;
A
#
# COMPACT_ATOMS: atom_id res chain seq x y z
N MET A 1 -35.08 35.77 -21.29
CA MET A 1 -34.25 35.20 -20.19
C MET A 1 -33.23 34.28 -20.82
N LYS A 2 -31.94 34.58 -20.65
CA LYS A 2 -30.86 33.73 -21.15
C LYS A 2 -30.49 32.81 -19.99
N THR A 3 -30.92 31.56 -20.06
CA THR A 3 -30.63 30.54 -19.04
C THR A 3 -29.11 30.45 -18.87
N ILE A 4 -28.61 30.65 -17.66
CA ILE A 4 -27.20 30.41 -17.35
C ILE A 4 -26.99 28.90 -17.42
N ASP A 5 -26.03 28.47 -18.23
CA ASP A 5 -25.73 27.05 -18.40
C ASP A 5 -24.95 26.49 -17.20
N GLN A 6 -25.11 25.20 -16.91
CA GLN A 6 -24.51 24.52 -15.77
C GLN A 6 -22.97 24.58 -15.81
N GLU A 7 -22.38 24.50 -17.01
CA GLU A 7 -20.94 24.64 -17.21
C GLU A 7 -20.43 26.02 -16.73
N THR A 8 -21.19 27.08 -17.02
CA THR A 8 -20.83 28.44 -16.60
C THR A 8 -20.94 28.59 -15.08
N LEU A 9 -21.92 27.92 -14.46
CA LEU A 9 -22.11 27.93 -13.01
C LEU A 9 -20.97 27.19 -12.28
N MET A 10 -20.52 26.06 -12.82
CA MET A 10 -19.36 25.33 -12.27
C MET A 10 -18.09 26.17 -12.37
N ARG A 11 -17.83 26.80 -13.52
CA ARG A 11 -16.70 27.73 -13.68
C ARG A 11 -16.77 28.92 -12.73
N TYR A 12 -17.97 29.45 -12.44
CA TYR A 12 -18.17 30.47 -11.41
C TYR A 12 -17.78 29.96 -10.01
N LEU A 13 -18.17 28.73 -9.66
CA LEU A 13 -17.86 28.11 -8.37
C LEU A 13 -16.39 27.73 -8.18
N ASP A 14 -15.66 27.53 -9.28
CA ASP A 14 -14.22 27.28 -9.30
C ASP A 14 -13.39 28.56 -9.46
N GLY A 15 -14.04 29.71 -9.70
CA GLY A 15 -13.37 31.01 -9.84
C GLY A 15 -12.71 31.22 -11.20
N GLU A 16 -13.07 30.45 -12.22
CA GLU A 16 -12.47 30.44 -13.57
C GLU A 16 -13.19 31.37 -14.58
N ILE A 17 -13.95 32.34 -14.08
CA ILE A 17 -14.71 33.29 -14.90
C ILE A 17 -14.14 34.70 -14.79
N THR A 18 -14.45 35.54 -15.78
CA THR A 18 -14.01 36.95 -15.76
C THR A 18 -14.86 37.79 -14.79
N PRO A 19 -14.34 38.91 -14.25
CA PRO A 19 -15.09 39.78 -13.35
C PRO A 19 -16.39 40.34 -13.96
N SER A 20 -16.40 40.57 -15.27
CA SER A 20 -17.59 41.01 -16.02
C SER A 20 -18.67 39.94 -16.10
N GLU A 21 -18.28 38.66 -16.15
CA GLU A 21 -19.21 37.53 -16.16
C GLU A 21 -19.74 37.24 -14.76
N ALA A 22 -18.92 37.42 -13.73
CA ALA A 22 -19.31 37.28 -12.33
C ALA A 22 -20.44 38.24 -11.97
N ALA A 23 -20.31 39.52 -12.32
CA ALA A 23 -21.33 40.53 -12.08
C ALA A 23 -22.68 40.20 -12.76
N ARG A 24 -22.65 39.56 -13.94
CA ARG A 24 -23.85 39.11 -14.65
C ARG A 24 -24.53 37.93 -13.93
N ILE A 25 -23.74 36.99 -13.42
CA ILE A 25 -24.23 35.83 -12.68
C ILE A 25 -24.79 36.26 -11.33
N GLU A 26 -24.14 37.21 -10.64
CA GLU A 26 -24.63 37.79 -9.38
C GLU A 26 -25.96 38.55 -9.57
N ALA A 27 -26.11 39.31 -10.65
CA ALA A 27 -27.36 39.99 -10.97
C ALA A 27 -28.53 39.01 -11.23
N GLU A 28 -28.26 37.88 -11.87
CA GLU A 28 -29.26 36.82 -12.10
C GLU A 28 -29.53 35.99 -10.84
N LEU A 29 -28.52 35.77 -10.00
CA LEU A 29 -28.66 35.16 -8.67
C LEU A 29 -29.54 36.00 -7.75
N ALA A 30 -29.50 37.33 -7.86
CA ALA A 30 -30.33 38.23 -7.06
C ALA A 30 -31.83 38.13 -7.41
N THR A 31 -32.16 37.70 -8.64
CA THR A 31 -33.53 37.66 -9.14
C THR A 31 -34.11 36.24 -9.20
N SER A 32 -33.27 35.19 -9.24
CA SER A 32 -33.70 33.80 -9.40
C SER A 32 -33.44 32.93 -8.16
N THR A 33 -34.51 32.50 -7.50
CA THR A 33 -34.47 31.54 -6.39
C THR A 33 -34.02 30.15 -6.83
N GLU A 34 -34.21 29.80 -8.10
CA GLU A 34 -33.86 28.49 -8.65
C GLU A 34 -32.34 28.35 -8.82
N LEU A 35 -31.68 29.38 -9.36
CA LEU A 35 -30.22 29.46 -9.48
C LEU A 35 -29.53 29.48 -8.11
N GLN A 36 -30.12 30.17 -7.12
CA GLN A 36 -29.60 30.16 -5.74
C GLN A 36 -29.57 28.75 -5.15
N ARG A 37 -30.62 27.95 -5.41
CA ARG A 37 -30.69 26.57 -4.93
C ARG A 37 -29.64 25.68 -5.60
N GLU A 38 -29.45 25.82 -6.90
CA GLU A 38 -28.48 25.04 -7.66
C GLU A 38 -27.03 25.34 -7.21
N VAL A 39 -26.71 26.63 -7.00
CA VAL A 39 -25.42 27.05 -6.43
C VAL A 39 -25.19 26.48 -5.03
N ALA A 40 -26.23 26.47 -4.18
CA ALA A 40 -26.13 25.92 -2.83
C ALA A 40 -25.85 24.40 -2.85
N LEU A 41 -26.51 23.67 -3.74
CA LEU A 41 -26.32 22.22 -3.90
C LEU A 41 -24.90 21.89 -4.36
N PHE A 42 -24.38 22.60 -5.37
CA PHE A 42 -23.02 22.38 -5.84
C PHE A 42 -21.96 22.75 -4.80
N ARG A 43 -22.19 23.80 -3.99
CA ARG A 43 -21.30 24.12 -2.86
C ARG A 43 -21.27 23.03 -1.80
N ALA A 44 -22.44 22.52 -1.41
CA ALA A 44 -22.52 21.42 -0.44
C ALA A 44 -21.77 20.18 -0.94
N LEU A 45 -21.96 19.81 -2.21
CA LEU A 45 -21.26 18.67 -2.81
C LEU A 45 -19.73 18.88 -2.86
N LYS A 46 -19.27 20.09 -3.16
CA LYS A 46 -17.84 20.45 -3.16
C LYS A 46 -17.24 20.35 -1.76
N GLU A 47 -17.97 20.78 -0.74
CA GLU A 47 -17.55 20.69 0.67
C GLU A 47 -17.46 19.23 1.13
N ASP A 48 -18.47 18.40 0.81
CA ASP A 48 -18.46 16.96 1.10
C ASP A 48 -17.26 16.26 0.45
N LEU A 49 -16.97 16.58 -0.83
CA LEU A 49 -15.81 16.04 -1.53
C LEU A 49 -14.47 16.52 -0.94
N GLN A 50 -14.40 17.76 -0.44
CA GLN A 50 -13.22 18.27 0.26
C GLN A 50 -13.01 17.57 1.60
N GLN A 51 -14.08 17.22 2.32
CA GLN A 51 -13.99 16.42 3.54
C GLN A 51 -13.60 14.96 3.26
N LEU A 52 -13.98 14.42 2.10
CA LEU A 52 -13.53 13.11 1.62
C LEU A 52 -12.09 13.12 1.08
N THR A 53 -11.53 14.30 0.79
CA THR A 53 -10.14 14.42 0.37
C THR A 53 -9.25 14.15 1.58
N PHE A 54 -8.74 12.92 1.64
CA PHE A 54 -7.83 12.44 2.67
C PHE A 54 -6.69 13.44 2.92
N ASP A 55 -6.55 13.87 4.18
CA ASP A 55 -5.46 14.74 4.61
C ASP A 55 -4.10 14.09 4.25
N PRO A 56 -3.30 14.71 3.36
CA PRO A 56 -1.99 14.17 2.96
C PRO A 56 -1.03 13.99 4.14
N ARG A 57 -1.29 14.64 5.28
CA ARG A 57 -0.51 14.52 6.51
C ARG A 57 -0.68 13.16 7.20
N VAL A 58 -1.79 12.46 6.96
CA VAL A 58 -2.03 11.08 7.45
C VAL A 58 -1.13 10.07 6.70
N LEU A 59 -0.61 10.43 5.53
CA LEU A 59 0.32 9.62 4.75
C LEU A 59 1.80 9.84 5.08
N ALA A 60 2.16 10.71 6.02
CA ALA A 60 3.57 10.85 6.41
C ALA A 60 3.98 9.62 7.25
N PRO A 61 4.79 8.67 6.73
CA PRO A 61 5.19 7.53 7.54
C PRO A 61 5.93 8.04 8.76
N SER A 62 5.55 7.55 9.94
CA SER A 62 6.15 7.97 11.19
C SER A 62 7.66 7.74 11.12
N VAL A 63 8.45 8.59 11.79
CA VAL A 63 9.92 8.41 11.86
C VAL A 63 10.26 6.99 12.32
N TRP A 64 9.43 6.44 13.20
CA TRP A 64 9.48 5.05 13.66
C TRP A 64 9.26 4.02 12.55
N GLN A 65 8.30 4.19 11.65
CA GLN A 65 8.10 3.30 10.50
C GLN A 65 9.32 3.30 9.56
N ARG A 66 9.96 4.46 9.36
CA ARG A 66 11.18 4.56 8.54
C ARG A 66 12.39 3.88 9.19
N VAL A 67 12.55 3.99 10.51
CA VAL A 67 13.64 3.32 11.26
C VAL A 67 13.41 1.81 11.35
N HIS A 68 12.18 1.37 11.64
CA HIS A 68 11.83 -0.06 11.66
C HIS A 68 12.06 -0.72 10.29
N ALA A 69 11.61 -0.09 9.21
CA ALA A 69 11.76 -0.63 7.85
C ALA A 69 13.22 -0.75 7.42
N ARG A 70 14.10 0.16 7.85
CA ARG A 70 15.51 0.20 7.41
C ARG A 70 16.48 -0.58 8.28
N LEU A 71 16.27 -0.69 9.59
CA LEU A 71 17.23 -1.35 10.49
C LEU A 71 16.75 -2.71 11.00
N THR A 72 15.54 -2.76 11.57
CA THR A 72 15.10 -3.99 12.27
C THR A 72 14.82 -5.15 11.32
N ARG A 73 14.29 -4.87 10.13
CA ARG A 73 13.99 -5.90 9.13
C ARG A 73 15.25 -6.61 8.60
N PRO A 74 16.25 -5.92 8.01
CA PRO A 74 17.43 -6.60 7.47
C PRO A 74 18.27 -7.27 8.57
N LEU A 75 18.40 -6.62 9.73
CA LEU A 75 19.18 -7.16 10.85
C LEU A 75 18.51 -8.41 11.45
N GLY A 76 17.18 -8.40 11.57
CA GLY A 76 16.41 -9.57 12.03
C GLY A 76 16.58 -10.76 11.08
N TRP A 77 16.47 -10.54 9.77
CA TRP A 77 16.72 -11.59 8.78
C TRP A 77 18.16 -12.10 8.82
N LEU A 78 19.15 -11.22 8.96
CA LEU A 78 20.56 -11.61 9.08
C LEU A 78 20.79 -12.53 10.29
N LEU A 79 20.35 -12.11 11.48
CA LEU A 79 20.47 -12.90 12.71
C LEU A 79 19.77 -14.25 12.59
N MET A 80 18.57 -14.28 11.98
CA MET A 80 17.78 -15.51 11.80
C MET A 80 18.49 -16.47 10.84
N VAL A 81 18.97 -16.00 9.69
CA VAL A 81 19.70 -16.82 8.71
C VAL A 81 21.00 -17.36 9.31
N VAL A 82 21.79 -16.50 9.96
CA VAL A 82 23.06 -16.90 10.58
C VAL A 82 22.80 -17.93 11.69
N GLY A 83 21.83 -17.68 12.56
CA GLY A 83 21.43 -18.60 13.62
C GLY A 83 20.96 -19.95 13.08
N ALA A 84 20.14 -19.94 12.03
CA ALA A 84 19.66 -21.17 11.38
C ALA A 84 20.82 -21.99 10.79
N VAL A 85 21.77 -21.34 10.11
CA VAL A 85 22.96 -22.01 9.56
C VAL A 85 23.79 -22.66 10.66
N VAL A 86 24.07 -21.93 11.74
CA VAL A 86 24.85 -22.46 12.87
C VAL A 86 24.11 -23.63 13.54
N TRP A 87 22.80 -23.51 13.74
CA TRP A 87 21.98 -24.55 14.36
C TRP A 87 21.94 -25.83 13.52
N VAL A 88 21.74 -25.71 12.21
CA VAL A 88 21.78 -26.85 11.27
C VAL A 88 23.16 -27.49 11.28
N ALA A 89 24.24 -26.70 11.19
CA ALA A 89 25.61 -27.22 11.20
C ALA A 89 25.91 -27.99 12.49
N TYR A 90 25.53 -27.43 13.65
CA TYR A 90 25.69 -28.08 14.94
C TYR A 90 24.86 -29.37 15.05
N GLY A 91 23.60 -29.34 14.60
CA GLY A 91 22.72 -30.50 14.56
C GLY A 91 23.29 -31.63 13.69
N THR A 92 23.78 -31.30 12.49
CA THR A 92 24.43 -32.27 11.59
C THR A 92 25.71 -32.83 12.20
N TRP A 93 26.54 -32.00 12.85
CA TRP A 93 27.74 -32.45 13.53
C TRP A 93 27.42 -33.43 14.68
N MET A 94 26.44 -33.10 15.53
CA MET A 94 25.99 -33.97 16.61
C MET A 94 25.41 -35.29 16.06
N TYR A 95 24.60 -35.20 15.01
CA TYR A 95 23.95 -36.33 14.37
C TYR A 95 24.94 -37.30 13.74
N THR A 96 25.98 -36.79 13.06
CA THR A 96 27.02 -37.62 12.47
C THR A 96 27.86 -38.33 13.53
N ARG A 97 28.14 -37.67 14.67
CA ARG A 97 28.89 -38.23 15.81
C ARG A 97 28.10 -39.18 16.71
N SER A 98 26.77 -39.20 16.60
CA SER A 98 25.91 -40.07 17.42
C SER A 98 26.14 -41.57 17.11
N SER A 99 25.97 -42.43 18.12
CA SER A 99 26.10 -43.89 17.98
C SER A 99 24.83 -44.57 17.43
N ILE A 100 24.02 -43.84 16.66
CA ILE A 100 22.78 -44.34 16.05
C ILE A 100 23.13 -45.28 14.89
N ALA A 101 22.32 -46.33 14.70
CA ALA A 101 22.48 -47.27 13.60
C ALA A 101 22.42 -46.54 12.23
N LEU A 102 23.22 -47.01 11.27
CA LEU A 102 23.35 -46.33 9.97
C LEU A 102 22.01 -46.22 9.23
N TRP A 103 21.17 -47.26 9.30
CA TRP A 103 19.88 -47.27 8.61
C TRP A 103 18.91 -46.23 9.20
N GLU A 104 18.87 -46.06 10.52
CA GLU A 104 18.08 -45.02 11.20
C GLU A 104 18.57 -43.64 10.77
N LYS A 105 19.89 -43.46 10.63
CA LYS A 105 20.47 -42.21 10.14
C LYS A 105 20.05 -41.89 8.70
N MET A 106 19.96 -42.91 7.85
CA MET A 106 19.53 -42.76 6.46
C MET A 106 18.02 -42.49 6.38
N ALA A 107 17.21 -43.22 7.13
CA ALA A 107 15.75 -43.07 7.13
C ALA A 107 15.32 -41.67 7.59
N THR A 108 15.84 -41.22 8.73
CA THR A 108 15.52 -39.88 9.25
C THR A 108 16.16 -38.77 8.41
N GLY A 109 17.36 -38.99 7.88
CA GLY A 109 18.00 -38.08 6.93
C GLY A 109 17.20 -37.89 5.63
N ALA A 110 16.63 -38.96 5.08
CA ALA A 110 15.80 -38.91 3.88
C ALA A 110 14.51 -38.11 4.10
N VAL A 111 13.87 -38.25 5.27
CA VAL A 111 12.68 -37.46 5.64
C VAL A 111 13.03 -35.97 5.74
N VAL A 112 14.10 -35.63 6.45
CA VAL A 112 14.55 -34.24 6.59
C VAL A 112 14.91 -33.64 5.23
N LEU A 113 15.65 -34.37 4.40
CA LEU A 113 16.02 -33.93 3.06
C LEU A 113 14.77 -33.71 2.18
N GLY A 114 13.79 -34.62 2.24
CA GLY A 114 12.53 -34.48 1.52
C GLY A 114 11.77 -33.21 1.91
N ILE A 115 11.68 -32.91 3.21
CA ILE A 115 11.06 -31.67 3.71
C ILE A 115 11.83 -30.44 3.21
N VAL A 116 13.16 -30.45 3.28
CA VAL A 116 14.00 -29.33 2.80
C VAL A 116 13.80 -29.10 1.30
N LEU A 117 13.73 -30.17 0.49
CA LEU A 117 13.47 -30.07 -0.94
C LEU A 117 12.08 -29.49 -1.23
N LEU A 118 11.03 -29.96 -0.56
CA LEU A 118 9.67 -29.42 -0.70
C LEU A 118 9.60 -27.95 -0.27
N PHE A 119 10.31 -27.57 0.79
CA PHE A 119 10.38 -26.18 1.21
C PHE A 119 11.12 -25.33 0.16
N ALA A 120 12.23 -25.85 -0.39
CA ALA A 120 13.01 -25.19 -1.43
C ALA A 120 12.20 -24.97 -2.72
N THR A 121 11.32 -25.90 -3.12
CA THR A 121 10.45 -25.71 -4.29
C THR A 121 9.47 -24.56 -4.07
N VAL A 122 8.83 -24.50 -2.90
CA VAL A 122 7.91 -23.39 -2.56
C VAL A 122 8.66 -22.06 -2.51
N LEU A 123 9.87 -22.03 -1.92
CA LEU A 123 10.70 -20.82 -1.89
C LEU A 123 11.10 -20.37 -3.30
N TYR A 124 11.48 -21.31 -4.16
CA TYR A 124 11.86 -21.03 -5.54
C TYR A 124 10.69 -20.46 -6.34
N GLU A 125 9.51 -21.08 -6.24
CA GLU A 125 8.28 -20.59 -6.87
C GLU A 125 7.91 -19.20 -6.36
N ARG A 126 7.96 -19.00 -5.04
CA ARG A 126 7.68 -17.70 -4.43
C ARG A 126 8.66 -16.63 -4.89
N TYR A 127 9.95 -16.95 -4.95
CA TYR A 127 10.99 -16.02 -5.40
C TYR A 127 10.82 -15.66 -6.88
N ARG A 128 10.51 -16.65 -7.73
CA ARG A 128 10.21 -16.41 -9.15
C ARG A 128 8.98 -15.53 -9.33
N HIS A 129 7.90 -15.80 -8.60
CA HIS A 129 6.69 -14.97 -8.66
C HIS A 129 6.96 -13.54 -8.20
N TRP A 130 7.73 -13.35 -7.13
CA TRP A 130 8.07 -12.02 -6.62
C TRP A 130 8.87 -11.17 -7.61
N GLN A 131 9.70 -11.79 -8.47
CA GLN A 131 10.42 -11.05 -9.51
C GLN A 131 9.53 -10.53 -10.64
N VAL A 132 8.46 -11.26 -10.96
CA VAL A 132 7.57 -10.97 -12.11
C VAL A 132 6.35 -10.14 -11.71
N ASP A 133 6.09 -9.99 -10.40
CA ASP A 133 4.93 -9.26 -9.89
C ASP A 133 5.06 -7.73 -10.12
N PRO A 134 4.20 -7.12 -10.97
CA PRO A 134 4.22 -5.68 -11.24
C PRO A 134 3.81 -4.82 -10.04
N TYR A 135 3.15 -5.40 -9.03
CA TYR A 135 2.59 -4.67 -7.89
C TYR A 135 3.45 -4.76 -6.63
N LYS A 136 4.68 -5.28 -6.72
CA LYS A 136 5.57 -5.50 -5.57
C LYS A 136 5.92 -4.25 -4.77
N ASP A 137 5.86 -3.07 -5.39
CA ASP A 137 6.25 -1.78 -4.80
C ASP A 137 5.06 -0.82 -4.57
N VAL A 138 3.82 -1.26 -4.81
CA VAL A 138 2.63 -0.44 -4.59
C VAL A 138 2.24 -0.52 -3.11
N TYR A 139 2.65 0.49 -2.34
CA TYR A 139 2.17 0.71 -0.98
C TYR A 139 0.67 1.03 -1.02
N ARG A 140 -0.14 0.24 -0.31
CA ARG A 140 -1.55 0.56 0.00
C ARG A 140 -1.66 1.34 1.29
#